data_AF-A0A3A9B5G1-F1
#
_entry.id   AF-A0A3A9B5G1-F1
#
_cell.length_a   1.000
_cell.length_b   1.000
_cell.length_c   1.000
_cell.angle_alpha   90.00
_cell.angle_beta   90.00
_cell.angle_gamma   90.00
#
_symmetry.space_group_name_H-M   'P 1'
#
loop_
_entity.id
_entity.type
_entity.pdbx_description
1 polymer ?
#
loop_
_entity_poly.entity_id
_entity_poly.type
_entity_poly.pdbx_seq_one_letter_code
_entity_poly.pdbx_strand_id
1 'polypeptide(L)'
;MGIVTILYGFGIAGHLALGIYAVIALVIFLYAATLLFIIHKNITLRQFVSAVITPAMLIFVLLFILLNVLYVEMVAHSWDEFSHWADVVKAMTYINDFATNPDSHSQFQSYPPGMALLQYFFQKLHMFIRADKVFTEWRLYLAYQTFALSMFFPFLEEKELRTFEKIVLFLGIAVSVLVFYPDFYGSIYIDPFVAILAGTTFALIFNHIEKDKLYDIHICLACVNLVLAKDIGIFFAVFVIMAYVINKVDFMIQNDGNKGTNVLKMFGGGV
;
A
#
# COMPACT_ATOMS: atom_id res chain seq x y z
N MET A 1 2.72 0.64 -2.02
CA MET A 1 3.12 2.05 -2.26
C MET A 1 4.52 2.18 -2.90
N GLY A 2 5.57 1.57 -2.34
CA GLY A 2 6.93 1.65 -2.91
C GLY A 2 7.06 1.09 -4.34
N ILE A 3 6.41 -0.05 -4.62
CA ILE A 3 6.35 -0.67 -5.96
C ILE A 3 5.89 0.35 -7.02
N VAL A 4 4.74 1.00 -6.77
CA VAL A 4 4.16 2.01 -7.67
C VAL A 4 5.14 3.15 -7.94
N THR A 5 5.80 3.64 -6.89
CA THR A 5 6.75 4.77 -6.99
C THR A 5 7.95 4.42 -7.87
N ILE A 6 8.51 3.22 -7.69
CA ILE A 6 9.65 2.74 -8.49
C ILE A 6 9.24 2.57 -9.95
N LEU A 7 8.11 1.89 -10.20
CA LEU A 7 7.62 1.66 -11.57
C LEU A 7 7.29 2.96 -12.28
N TYR A 8 6.69 3.92 -11.58
CA TYR A 8 6.41 5.25 -12.13
C TYR A 8 7.70 5.96 -12.55
N GLY A 9 8.73 5.95 -11.71
CA GLY A 9 10.02 6.55 -12.04
C GLY A 9 10.67 5.93 -13.29
N PHE A 10 10.64 4.60 -13.41
CA PHE A 10 11.13 3.90 -14.61
C PHE A 10 10.26 4.15 -15.84
N GLY A 11 8.95 4.26 -15.68
CA GLY A 11 8.02 4.54 -16.78
C GLY A 11 8.18 5.96 -17.32
N ILE A 12 8.42 6.97 -16.48
CA ILE A 12 8.76 8.33 -16.95
C ILE A 12 10.01 8.31 -17.84
N ALA A 13 10.98 7.44 -17.53
CA ALA A 13 12.18 7.27 -18.33
C ALA A 13 11.99 6.41 -19.60
N GLY A 14 10.74 6.00 -19.94
CA GLY A 14 10.45 5.15 -21.09
C GLY A 14 10.90 3.69 -20.92
N HIS A 15 11.14 3.26 -19.68
CA HIS A 15 11.73 1.95 -19.36
C HIS A 15 10.91 1.20 -18.32
N LEU A 16 9.57 1.22 -18.43
CA LEU A 16 8.66 0.64 -17.44
C LEU A 16 8.95 -0.86 -17.15
N ALA A 17 9.32 -1.64 -18.18
CA ALA A 17 9.71 -3.04 -18.01
C ALA A 17 10.91 -3.22 -17.06
N LEU A 18 11.92 -2.34 -17.14
CA LEU A 18 13.10 -2.37 -16.27
C LEU A 18 12.73 -2.12 -14.81
N GLY A 19 11.66 -1.36 -14.56
CA GLY A 19 11.14 -1.12 -13.22
C GLY A 19 10.71 -2.41 -12.50
N ILE A 20 10.23 -3.43 -13.22
CA ILE A 20 9.86 -4.71 -12.61
C ILE A 20 11.09 -5.40 -12.03
N TYR A 21 12.17 -5.46 -12.82
CA TYR A 21 13.43 -6.05 -12.39
C TYR A 21 14.06 -5.26 -11.24
N ALA A 22 13.95 -3.93 -11.25
CA ALA A 22 14.39 -3.08 -10.14
C ALA A 22 13.64 -3.40 -8.84
N VAL A 23 12.31 -3.56 -8.90
CA VAL A 23 11.50 -3.96 -7.73
C VAL A 23 11.92 -5.35 -7.23
N ILE A 24 12.06 -6.34 -8.12
CA ILE A 24 12.48 -7.69 -7.74
C ILE A 24 13.87 -7.68 -7.10
N ALA A 25 14.84 -6.98 -7.71
CA ALA A 25 16.19 -6.85 -7.18
C ALA A 25 16.20 -6.19 -5.80
N LEU A 26 15.39 -5.14 -5.60
CA LEU A 26 15.25 -4.50 -4.30
C LEU A 26 14.65 -5.44 -3.25
N VAL A 27 13.62 -6.21 -3.59
CA VAL A 27 13.03 -7.21 -2.68
C VAL A 27 14.05 -8.28 -2.29
N ILE A 28 14.79 -8.83 -3.26
CA ILE A 28 15.87 -9.80 -3.00
C ILE A 28 16.93 -9.20 -2.09
N PHE A 29 17.36 -7.97 -2.37
CA PHE A 29 18.32 -7.25 -1.54
C PHE A 29 17.83 -7.06 -0.09
N LEU A 30 16.57 -6.65 0.10
CA LEU A 30 15.99 -6.46 1.44
C LEU A 30 15.90 -7.77 2.23
N TYR A 31 15.53 -8.88 1.57
CA TYR A 31 15.54 -10.20 2.20
C TYR A 31 16.96 -10.66 2.56
N ALA A 32 17.93 -10.47 1.66
CA ALA A 32 19.32 -10.80 1.92
C ALA A 32 19.89 -9.95 3.08
N ALA A 33 19.62 -8.65 3.10
CA ALA A 33 20.02 -7.76 4.18
C ALA A 33 19.39 -8.17 5.53
N THR A 34 18.12 -8.57 5.52
CA THR A 34 17.42 -9.09 6.72
C THR A 34 18.06 -10.38 7.21
N LEU A 35 18.39 -11.31 6.31
CA LEU A 35 19.07 -12.55 6.65
C LEU A 35 20.46 -12.29 7.25
N LEU A 36 21.25 -11.42 6.63
CA LEU A 36 22.56 -11.02 7.15
C LEU A 36 22.45 -10.35 8.51
N PHE A 37 21.42 -9.53 8.74
CA PHE A 37 21.14 -8.93 10.04
C PHE A 37 20.80 -9.97 11.11
N ILE A 38 19.95 -10.95 10.79
CA ILE A 38 19.61 -12.08 11.68
C ILE A 38 20.87 -12.85 12.10
N ILE A 39 21.73 -13.16 11.14
CA ILE A 39 23.00 -13.87 11.38
C ILE A 39 23.93 -12.99 12.25
N HIS A 40 24.14 -11.73 11.87
CA HIS A 40 25.03 -10.82 12.58
C HIS A 40 24.59 -10.57 14.04
N LYS A 41 23.27 -10.51 14.28
CA LYS A 41 22.70 -10.32 15.62
C LYS A 41 22.46 -11.63 16.38
N ASN A 42 22.86 -12.78 15.82
CA ASN A 42 22.64 -14.11 16.38
C ASN A 42 21.17 -14.35 16.81
N ILE A 43 20.22 -13.84 16.02
CA ILE A 43 18.79 -13.98 16.29
C ILE A 43 18.40 -15.44 16.04
N THR A 44 17.84 -16.09 17.05
CA THR A 44 17.39 -17.49 16.94
C THR A 44 16.16 -17.61 16.05
N LEU A 45 15.97 -18.78 15.43
CA LEU A 45 14.77 -19.06 14.62
C LEU A 45 13.48 -18.80 15.40
N ARG A 46 13.45 -19.18 16.69
CA ARG A 46 12.30 -18.95 17.56
C ARG A 46 11.98 -17.46 17.70
N GLN A 47 13.00 -16.63 17.95
CA GLN A 47 12.82 -15.17 18.06
C GLN A 47 12.33 -14.57 16.75
N PHE A 48 12.92 -14.97 15.62
CA PHE A 48 12.49 -14.52 14.30
C PHE A 48 11.04 -14.89 14.00
N VAL A 49 10.67 -16.16 14.17
CA VAL A 49 9.31 -16.64 13.95
C VAL A 49 8.31 -15.90 14.85
N SER A 50 8.64 -15.70 16.13
CA SER A 50 7.77 -14.95 17.04
C SER A 50 7.61 -13.47 16.68
N ALA A 51 8.58 -12.88 15.96
CA ALA A 51 8.51 -11.49 15.52
C ALA A 51 7.76 -11.32 14.20
N VAL A 52 7.79 -12.32 13.31
CA VAL A 52 7.19 -12.24 11.96
C VAL A 52 5.79 -12.85 11.92
N ILE A 53 5.55 -13.94 12.63
CA ILE A 53 4.25 -14.63 12.63
C ILE A 53 3.36 -14.00 13.70
N THR A 54 2.80 -12.84 13.36
CA THR A 54 1.80 -12.16 14.17
C THR A 54 0.38 -12.59 13.78
N PRO A 55 -0.63 -12.40 14.65
CA PRO A 55 -2.02 -12.61 14.28
C PRO A 55 -2.44 -11.83 13.03
N ALA A 56 -1.96 -10.59 12.87
CA ALA A 56 -2.24 -9.78 11.69
C ALA A 56 -1.62 -10.40 10.42
N MET A 57 -0.38 -10.90 10.48
CA MET A 57 0.23 -11.61 9.36
C MET A 57 -0.57 -12.87 8.97
N LEU A 58 -1.07 -13.63 9.94
CA LEU A 58 -1.91 -14.81 9.66
C LEU A 58 -3.25 -14.41 9.00
N ILE A 59 -3.90 -13.35 9.49
CA ILE A 59 -5.12 -12.81 8.86
C ILE A 59 -4.83 -12.39 7.42
N PHE A 60 -3.69 -11.74 7.17
CA PHE A 60 -3.29 -11.31 5.82
C PHE A 60 -3.10 -12.50 4.88
N VAL A 61 -2.40 -13.55 5.32
CA VAL A 61 -2.19 -14.76 4.52
C VAL A 61 -3.51 -15.45 4.19
N LEU A 62 -4.39 -15.61 5.19
CA LEU A 62 -5.72 -16.19 4.98
C LEU A 62 -6.57 -15.36 4.02
N LEU A 63 -6.55 -14.03 4.17
CA LEU A 63 -7.22 -13.11 3.25
C LEU A 63 -6.67 -13.28 1.83
N PHE A 64 -5.36 -13.26 1.65
CA PHE A 64 -4.76 -13.38 0.33
C PHE A 64 -5.12 -14.71 -0.36
N ILE A 65 -5.11 -15.82 0.39
CA ILE A 65 -5.56 -17.12 -0.12
C ILE A 65 -7.05 -17.06 -0.51
N LEU A 66 -7.89 -16.51 0.37
CA LEU A 66 -9.32 -16.35 0.11
C LEU A 66 -9.59 -15.53 -1.15
N LEU A 67 -8.94 -14.37 -1.31
CA LEU A 67 -9.10 -13.51 -2.50
C LEU A 67 -8.65 -14.23 -3.77
N ASN A 68 -7.60 -15.07 -3.73
CA ASN A 68 -7.23 -15.87 -4.89
C ASN A 68 -8.33 -16.88 -5.25
N VAL A 69 -8.95 -17.53 -4.27
CA VAL A 69 -10.05 -18.48 -4.53
C VAL A 69 -11.29 -17.77 -5.07
N LEU A 70 -11.65 -16.63 -4.49
CA LEU A 70 -12.85 -15.88 -4.87
C LEU A 70 -12.74 -15.25 -6.26
N TYR A 71 -11.54 -14.79 -6.65
CA TYR A 71 -11.37 -14.06 -7.90
C TYR A 71 -10.98 -14.91 -9.09
N VAL A 72 -10.49 -16.14 -8.91
CA VAL A 72 -10.16 -17.00 -10.06
C VAL A 72 -11.31 -17.02 -11.07
N GLU A 73 -10.97 -16.78 -12.34
CA GLU A 73 -11.90 -16.66 -13.48
C GLU A 73 -12.79 -15.41 -13.53
N MET A 74 -12.69 -14.49 -12.56
CA MET A 74 -13.35 -13.20 -12.66
C MET A 74 -12.84 -12.40 -13.86
N VAL A 75 -13.78 -11.78 -14.56
CA VAL A 75 -13.54 -10.93 -15.73
C VAL A 75 -14.08 -9.53 -15.47
N ALA A 76 -13.45 -8.55 -16.12
CA ALA A 76 -13.99 -7.21 -16.24
C ALA A 76 -15.41 -7.30 -16.79
N HIS A 77 -16.33 -6.57 -16.17
CA HIS A 77 -17.75 -6.62 -16.53
C HIS A 77 -18.44 -5.27 -16.39
N SER A 78 -17.77 -4.27 -15.81
CA SER A 78 -18.28 -2.92 -15.70
C SER A 78 -17.77 -2.02 -16.83
N TRP A 79 -18.60 -1.06 -17.24
CA TRP A 79 -18.31 -0.15 -18.36
C TRP A 79 -16.98 0.61 -18.20
N ASP A 80 -16.72 1.14 -17.00
CA ASP A 80 -15.49 1.88 -16.69
C ASP A 80 -14.25 0.98 -16.70
N GLU A 81 -14.41 -0.33 -16.47
CA GLU A 81 -13.30 -1.28 -16.54
C GLU A 81 -12.87 -1.53 -17.99
N PHE A 82 -13.83 -1.66 -18.90
CA PHE A 82 -13.56 -1.82 -20.33
C PHE A 82 -13.03 -0.55 -21.00
N SER A 83 -13.46 0.61 -20.53
CA SER A 83 -13.03 1.88 -21.12
C SER A 83 -11.72 2.39 -20.53
N HIS A 84 -11.42 2.06 -19.28
CA HIS A 84 -10.23 2.53 -18.59
C HIS A 84 -9.57 1.48 -17.71
N TRP A 85 -10.18 1.05 -16.60
CA TRP A 85 -9.44 0.44 -15.48
C TRP A 85 -8.76 -0.89 -15.80
N ALA A 86 -9.38 -1.76 -16.62
CA ALA A 86 -8.76 -3.00 -17.08
C ALA A 86 -8.01 -2.79 -18.40
N ASP A 87 -8.55 -1.97 -19.29
CA ASP A 87 -7.98 -1.68 -20.62
C ASP A 87 -6.55 -1.13 -20.53
N VAL A 88 -6.33 -0.08 -19.73
CA VAL A 88 -5.00 0.54 -19.63
C VAL A 88 -3.95 -0.43 -19.09
N VAL A 89 -4.31 -1.28 -18.13
CA VAL A 89 -3.38 -2.27 -17.59
C VAL A 89 -3.04 -3.32 -18.64
N LYS A 90 -4.05 -3.75 -19.43
CA LYS A 90 -3.85 -4.67 -20.52
C LYS A 90 -2.90 -4.09 -21.56
N ALA A 91 -3.14 -2.86 -22.00
CA ALA A 91 -2.26 -2.15 -22.93
C ALA A 91 -0.83 -2.04 -22.36
N MET A 92 -0.67 -1.51 -21.15
CA MET A 92 0.63 -1.39 -20.46
C MET A 92 1.37 -2.72 -20.36
N THR A 93 0.65 -3.83 -20.11
CA THR A 93 1.22 -5.17 -20.00
C THR A 93 1.88 -5.65 -21.30
N TYR A 94 1.25 -5.37 -22.44
CA TYR A 94 1.74 -5.78 -23.76
C TYR A 94 2.81 -4.84 -24.31
N ILE A 95 2.62 -3.52 -24.20
CA ILE A 95 3.56 -2.54 -24.76
C ILE A 95 4.76 -2.27 -23.85
N ASN A 96 4.68 -2.61 -22.55
CA ASN A 96 5.70 -2.30 -21.54
C ASN A 96 6.00 -0.80 -21.39
N ASP A 97 4.97 0.03 -21.48
CA ASP A 97 5.03 1.48 -21.35
C ASP A 97 3.71 2.00 -20.76
N PHE A 98 3.64 3.28 -20.43
CA PHE A 98 2.40 3.90 -19.95
C PHE A 98 1.31 3.90 -21.04
N ALA A 99 0.04 3.91 -20.59
CA ALA A 99 -1.10 4.00 -21.50
C ALA A 99 -1.15 5.31 -22.32
N THR A 100 -0.39 6.34 -21.93
CA THR A 100 -0.20 7.57 -22.71
C THR A 100 0.66 7.38 -23.95
N ASN A 101 1.34 6.24 -24.10
CA ASN A 101 2.03 5.90 -25.34
C ASN A 101 0.98 5.71 -26.45
N PRO A 102 1.14 6.33 -27.65
CA PRO A 102 0.22 6.19 -28.77
C PRO A 102 -0.07 4.74 -29.19
N ASP A 103 0.87 3.82 -28.97
CA ASP A 103 0.73 2.39 -29.27
C ASP A 103 -0.22 1.65 -28.30
N SER A 104 -0.66 2.30 -27.21
CA SER A 104 -1.60 1.69 -26.26
C SER A 104 -2.98 1.49 -26.86
N HIS A 105 -3.40 2.41 -27.75
CA HIS A 105 -4.76 2.51 -28.29
C HIS A 105 -5.88 2.53 -27.25
N SER A 106 -5.57 2.79 -25.97
CA SER A 106 -6.55 2.88 -24.88
C SER A 106 -7.46 4.10 -25.05
N GLN A 107 -8.73 3.99 -24.64
CA GLN A 107 -9.71 5.07 -24.80
C GLN A 107 -9.45 6.24 -23.85
N PHE A 108 -9.17 5.96 -22.58
CA PHE A 108 -8.89 6.97 -21.55
C PHE A 108 -7.46 6.84 -21.03
N GLN A 109 -6.52 7.56 -21.66
CA GLN A 109 -5.08 7.42 -21.39
C GLN A 109 -4.56 8.37 -20.31
N SER A 110 -5.30 9.44 -19.99
CA SER A 110 -4.80 10.57 -19.22
C SER A 110 -4.86 10.40 -17.70
N TYR A 111 -5.49 9.33 -17.21
CA TYR A 111 -5.60 9.10 -15.77
C TYR A 111 -4.24 8.77 -15.15
N PRO A 112 -3.97 9.24 -13.93
CA PRO A 112 -2.78 8.84 -13.18
C PRO A 112 -2.65 7.30 -13.04
N PRO A 113 -1.47 6.71 -13.34
CA PRO A 113 -1.34 5.27 -13.52
C PRO A 113 -1.06 4.49 -12.22
N GLY A 114 -1.34 5.04 -11.04
CA GLY A 114 -0.88 4.50 -9.76
C GLY A 114 -1.35 3.07 -9.49
N MET A 115 -2.66 2.82 -9.62
CA MET A 115 -3.21 1.46 -9.49
C MET A 115 -2.82 0.57 -10.66
N ALA A 116 -2.85 1.13 -11.87
CA ALA A 116 -2.48 0.43 -13.09
C ALA A 116 -1.04 -0.11 -13.04
N LEU A 117 -0.11 0.63 -12.44
CA LEU A 117 1.28 0.21 -12.23
C LEU A 117 1.40 -0.98 -11.28
N LEU A 118 0.61 -1.00 -10.20
CA LEU A 118 0.59 -2.13 -9.28
C LEU A 118 0.00 -3.38 -9.96
N GLN A 119 -1.11 -3.21 -10.68
CA GLN A 119 -1.74 -4.30 -11.41
C GLN A 119 -0.84 -4.83 -12.54
N TYR A 120 -0.16 -3.94 -13.27
CA TYR A 120 0.88 -4.27 -14.24
C TYR A 120 1.99 -5.13 -13.61
N PHE A 121 2.49 -4.76 -12.43
CA PHE A 121 3.50 -5.55 -11.72
C PHE A 121 3.01 -6.96 -11.38
N PHE A 122 1.80 -7.08 -10.82
CA PHE A 122 1.21 -8.38 -10.50
C PHE A 122 1.02 -9.25 -11.74
N GLN A 123 0.54 -8.64 -12.83
CA GLN A 123 0.33 -9.33 -14.09
C GLN A 123 1.65 -9.80 -14.69
N LYS A 124 2.71 -8.98 -14.66
CA LYS A 124 4.02 -9.35 -15.19
C LYS A 124 4.73 -10.41 -14.36
N LEU A 125 4.61 -10.35 -13.03
CA LEU A 125 5.07 -11.44 -12.17
C LEU A 125 4.37 -12.76 -12.49
N HIS A 126 3.05 -12.73 -12.68
CA HIS A 126 2.29 -13.91 -13.06
C HIS A 126 2.74 -14.48 -14.42
N MET A 127 2.93 -13.62 -15.42
CA MET A 127 3.46 -14.02 -16.73
C MET A 127 4.92 -14.50 -16.70
N PHE A 128 5.74 -14.06 -15.75
CA PHE A 128 7.09 -14.63 -15.57
C PHE A 128 7.05 -16.05 -15.02
N ILE A 129 6.08 -16.36 -14.16
CA ILE A 129 5.97 -17.67 -13.51
C ILE A 129 5.25 -18.68 -14.41
N ARG A 130 4.28 -18.23 -15.22
CA ARG A 130 3.50 -19.11 -16.09
C ARG A 130 4.07 -19.21 -17.50
N ALA A 131 4.08 -20.44 -18.04
CA ALA A 131 4.64 -20.73 -19.35
C ALA A 131 3.86 -20.11 -20.52
N ASP A 132 2.54 -19.93 -20.35
CA ASP A 132 1.64 -19.41 -21.37
C ASP A 132 1.74 -17.88 -21.55
N LYS A 133 2.26 -17.16 -20.55
CA LYS A 133 2.44 -15.70 -20.54
C LYS A 133 1.16 -14.94 -20.93
N VAL A 134 0.00 -15.44 -20.52
CA VAL A 134 -1.30 -14.85 -20.89
C VAL A 134 -1.73 -13.78 -19.89
N PHE A 135 -2.35 -12.71 -20.39
CA PHE A 135 -3.00 -11.70 -19.57
C PHE A 135 -4.23 -12.28 -18.85
N THR A 136 -4.39 -12.03 -17.55
CA THR A 136 -5.50 -12.58 -16.76
C THR A 136 -6.21 -11.51 -15.95
N GLU A 137 -7.46 -11.22 -16.31
CA GLU A 137 -8.24 -10.12 -15.73
C GLU A 137 -8.45 -10.23 -14.22
N TRP A 138 -8.71 -11.42 -13.70
CA TRP A 138 -8.89 -11.61 -12.25
C TRP A 138 -7.68 -11.19 -11.39
N ARG A 139 -6.47 -11.14 -11.96
CA ARG A 139 -5.28 -10.65 -11.25
C ARG A 139 -5.35 -9.16 -10.95
N LEU A 140 -6.11 -8.40 -11.75
CA LEU A 140 -6.37 -6.98 -11.52
C LEU A 140 -7.16 -6.79 -10.22
N TYR A 141 -8.21 -7.59 -10.02
CA TYR A 141 -9.03 -7.60 -8.81
C TYR A 141 -8.22 -8.05 -7.60
N LEU A 142 -7.45 -9.14 -7.75
CA LEU A 142 -6.59 -9.61 -6.67
C LEU A 142 -5.61 -8.53 -6.21
N ALA A 143 -4.91 -7.88 -7.15
CA ALA A 143 -3.94 -6.83 -6.83
C ALA A 143 -4.62 -5.62 -6.16
N TYR A 144 -5.74 -5.18 -6.71
CA TYR A 144 -6.54 -4.06 -6.20
C TYR A 144 -6.99 -4.33 -4.75
N GLN A 145 -7.68 -5.45 -4.52
CA GLN A 145 -8.25 -5.76 -3.20
C GLN A 145 -7.21 -6.08 -2.16
N THR A 146 -6.18 -6.86 -2.52
CA THR A 146 -5.07 -7.15 -1.61
C THR A 146 -4.43 -5.85 -1.14
N PHE A 147 -4.20 -4.90 -2.06
CA PHE A 147 -3.57 -3.64 -1.70
C PHE A 147 -4.49 -2.74 -0.88
N ALA A 148 -5.74 -2.54 -1.30
CA ALA A 148 -6.71 -1.74 -0.58
C ALA A 148 -6.89 -2.24 0.86
N LEU A 149 -7.13 -3.54 1.05
CA LEU A 149 -7.34 -4.11 2.39
C LEU A 149 -6.06 -4.16 3.23
N SER A 150 -4.87 -4.32 2.61
CA SER A 150 -3.59 -4.34 3.35
C SER A 150 -3.33 -3.05 4.14
N MET A 151 -3.92 -1.92 3.72
CA MET A 151 -3.73 -0.62 4.38
C MET A 151 -4.32 -0.55 5.79
N PHE A 152 -5.24 -1.45 6.14
CA PHE A 152 -5.83 -1.52 7.47
C PHE A 152 -5.01 -2.33 8.48
N PHE A 153 -4.05 -3.14 8.02
CA PHE A 153 -3.30 -4.06 8.88
C PHE A 153 -2.46 -3.39 9.99
N PRO A 154 -1.87 -2.20 9.79
CA PRO A 154 -1.19 -1.49 10.88
C PRO A 154 -2.07 -1.29 12.12
N PHE A 155 -3.38 -1.09 11.94
CA PHE A 155 -4.34 -0.88 13.05
C PHE A 155 -4.79 -2.19 13.72
N LEU A 156 -4.46 -3.34 13.12
CA LEU A 156 -4.69 -4.65 13.74
C LEU A 156 -3.54 -5.06 14.65
N GLU A 157 -2.38 -4.41 14.55
CA GLU A 157 -1.19 -4.70 15.38
C GLU A 157 -1.25 -4.05 16.77
N GLU A 158 -2.35 -3.40 17.12
CA GLU A 158 -2.55 -2.84 18.47
C GLU A 158 -2.39 -3.90 19.56
N LYS A 159 -1.59 -3.58 20.58
CA LYS A 159 -1.15 -4.52 21.62
C LYS A 159 -2.28 -4.94 22.56
N GLU A 160 -3.28 -4.09 22.74
CA GLU A 160 -4.40 -4.33 23.66
C GLU A 160 -5.45 -5.29 23.06
N LEU A 161 -5.45 -5.47 21.74
CA LEU A 161 -6.42 -6.30 21.06
C LEU A 161 -6.03 -7.79 21.11
N ARG A 162 -6.98 -8.63 21.52
CA ARG A 162 -6.88 -10.09 21.43
C ARG A 162 -7.08 -10.53 19.98
N THR A 163 -6.58 -11.72 19.63
CA THR A 163 -6.69 -12.28 18.26
C THR A 163 -8.12 -12.27 17.72
N PHE A 164 -9.11 -12.63 18.54
CA PHE A 164 -10.52 -12.62 18.12
C PHE A 164 -11.03 -11.20 17.83
N GLU A 165 -10.64 -10.21 18.63
CA GLU A 165 -11.01 -8.80 18.42
C GLU A 165 -10.39 -8.24 17.14
N LYS A 166 -9.14 -8.61 16.84
CA LYS A 166 -8.48 -8.27 15.58
C LYS A 166 -9.24 -8.82 14.37
N ILE A 167 -9.73 -10.07 14.46
CA ILE A 167 -10.55 -10.68 13.40
C ILE A 167 -11.88 -9.94 13.24
N VAL A 168 -12.59 -9.69 14.33
CA VAL A 168 -13.88 -8.97 14.30
C VAL A 168 -13.70 -7.56 13.75
N LEU A 169 -12.65 -6.85 14.17
CA LEU A 169 -12.31 -5.51 13.66
C LEU A 169 -12.02 -5.55 12.16
N PHE A 170 -11.19 -6.49 11.71
CA PHE A 170 -10.88 -6.64 10.28
C PHE A 170 -12.14 -6.92 9.45
N LEU A 171 -12.98 -7.86 9.88
CA LEU A 171 -14.25 -8.16 9.20
C LEU A 171 -15.19 -6.96 9.20
N GLY A 172 -15.28 -6.24 10.33
CA GLY A 172 -16.07 -5.01 10.44
C GLY A 172 -15.61 -3.94 9.45
N ILE A 173 -14.29 -3.73 9.32
CA ILE A 173 -13.71 -2.80 8.34
C ILE A 173 -13.96 -3.28 6.91
N ALA A 174 -13.72 -4.56 6.62
CA ALA A 174 -13.92 -5.14 5.29
C ALA A 174 -15.39 -5.00 4.83
N VAL A 175 -16.34 -5.15 5.74
CA VAL A 175 -17.78 -4.97 5.45
C VAL A 175 -18.17 -3.50 5.41
N SER A 176 -17.58 -2.62 6.24
CA SER A 176 -17.97 -1.21 6.30
C SER A 176 -17.71 -0.45 4.99
N VAL A 177 -16.70 -0.87 4.21
CA VAL A 177 -16.46 -0.32 2.86
C VAL A 177 -17.70 -0.45 1.96
N LEU A 178 -18.48 -1.53 2.12
CA LEU A 178 -19.69 -1.79 1.33
C LEU A 178 -20.84 -0.82 1.63
N VAL A 179 -20.81 -0.12 2.77
CA VAL A 179 -21.79 0.92 3.09
C VAL A 179 -21.67 2.11 2.11
N PHE A 180 -20.44 2.43 1.71
CA PHE A 180 -20.16 3.55 0.80
C PHE A 180 -20.01 3.09 -0.64
N TYR A 181 -19.48 1.90 -0.85
CA TYR A 181 -19.21 1.33 -2.17
C TYR A 181 -19.75 -0.10 -2.25
N PRO A 182 -21.06 -0.29 -2.54
CA PRO A 182 -21.70 -1.60 -2.54
C PRO A 182 -21.03 -2.64 -3.46
N ASP A 183 -20.44 -2.17 -4.56
CA ASP A 183 -19.75 -3.01 -5.54
C ASP A 183 -18.22 -3.04 -5.34
N PHE A 184 -17.73 -2.70 -4.14
CA PHE A 184 -16.29 -2.63 -3.87
C PHE A 184 -15.56 -3.93 -4.20
N TYR A 185 -16.11 -5.09 -3.85
CA TYR A 185 -15.51 -6.40 -4.14
C TYR A 185 -15.78 -6.89 -5.56
N GLY A 186 -16.73 -6.29 -6.29
CA GLY A 186 -17.09 -6.64 -7.66
C GLY A 186 -16.39 -5.78 -8.71
N SER A 187 -15.79 -4.64 -8.35
CA SER A 187 -15.18 -3.71 -9.29
C SER A 187 -13.71 -3.38 -8.96
N ILE A 188 -12.99 -2.88 -9.95
CA ILE A 188 -11.66 -2.24 -9.78
C ILE A 188 -11.74 -0.71 -9.88
N TYR A 189 -12.88 -0.12 -9.52
CA TYR A 189 -13.05 1.33 -9.49
C TYR A 189 -12.10 1.96 -8.49
N ILE A 190 -11.52 3.11 -8.84
CA ILE A 190 -10.43 3.68 -8.06
C ILE A 190 -10.90 4.47 -6.82
N ASP A 191 -12.15 4.94 -6.81
CA ASP A 191 -12.69 5.83 -5.78
C ASP A 191 -12.60 5.26 -4.35
N PRO A 192 -13.03 4.00 -4.09
CA PRO A 192 -12.83 3.38 -2.79
C PRO A 192 -11.36 3.30 -2.40
N PHE A 193 -10.48 2.96 -3.34
CA PHE A 193 -9.04 2.86 -3.08
C PHE A 193 -8.44 4.21 -2.66
N VAL A 194 -8.77 5.31 -3.34
CA VAL A 194 -8.31 6.65 -2.97
C VAL A 194 -8.82 7.03 -1.58
N ALA A 195 -10.09 6.74 -1.27
CA ALA A 195 -10.67 7.01 0.04
C ALA A 195 -9.99 6.20 1.16
N ILE A 196 -9.74 4.90 0.93
CA ILE A 196 -9.04 4.03 1.88
C ILE A 196 -7.60 4.51 2.09
N LEU A 197 -6.87 4.82 1.02
CA LEU A 197 -5.50 5.31 1.12
C LEU A 197 -5.43 6.62 1.90
N ALA A 198 -6.31 7.57 1.61
CA ALA A 198 -6.36 8.84 2.35
C ALA A 198 -6.75 8.61 3.82
N GLY A 199 -7.83 7.88 4.08
CA GLY A 199 -8.37 7.63 5.41
C GLY A 199 -7.39 6.88 6.33
N THR A 200 -6.76 5.82 5.83
CA THR A 200 -5.74 5.08 6.57
C THR A 200 -4.49 5.94 6.82
N THR A 201 -4.10 6.79 5.88
CA THR A 201 -2.98 7.72 6.10
C THR A 201 -3.30 8.76 7.18
N PHE A 202 -4.51 9.32 7.19
CA PHE A 202 -4.95 10.20 8.29
C PHE A 202 -4.97 9.47 9.63
N ALA A 203 -5.54 8.27 9.67
CA ALA A 203 -5.58 7.46 10.87
C ALA A 203 -4.16 7.15 11.41
N LEU A 204 -3.20 6.87 10.53
CA LEU A 204 -1.79 6.74 10.92
C LEU A 204 -1.21 8.04 11.49
N ILE A 205 -1.53 9.19 10.90
CA ILE A 205 -1.06 10.48 11.42
C ILE A 205 -1.56 10.74 12.84
N PHE A 206 -2.84 10.49 13.11
CA PHE A 206 -3.45 10.83 14.39
C PHE A 206 -3.24 9.77 15.48
N ASN A 207 -3.10 8.49 15.12
CA ASN A 207 -2.98 7.41 16.11
C ASN A 207 -1.55 6.93 16.33
N HIS A 208 -0.63 7.16 15.40
CA HIS A 208 0.73 6.62 15.52
C HIS A 208 1.60 7.52 16.41
N ILE A 209 2.02 6.96 17.54
CA ILE A 209 2.77 7.65 18.60
C ILE A 209 4.25 7.84 18.22
N GLU A 210 4.86 6.86 17.55
CA GLU A 210 6.28 6.91 17.19
C GLU A 210 6.47 7.60 15.82
N LYS A 211 7.21 8.70 15.80
CA LYS A 211 7.43 9.51 14.58
C LYS A 211 8.85 9.30 14.03
N ASP A 212 9.17 8.07 13.66
CA ASP A 212 10.50 7.71 13.16
C ASP A 212 10.67 7.99 11.65
N LYS A 213 11.85 7.65 11.10
CA LYS A 213 12.13 7.86 9.67
C LYS A 213 11.29 6.95 8.76
N LEU A 214 10.92 5.75 9.21
CA LEU A 214 10.10 4.84 8.40
C LEU A 214 8.67 5.35 8.30
N TYR A 215 8.15 5.93 9.39
CA TYR A 215 6.90 6.68 9.39
C TYR A 215 6.92 7.82 8.37
N ASP A 216 7.97 8.66 8.38
CA ASP A 216 8.10 9.77 7.42
C ASP A 216 8.13 9.29 5.96
N ILE A 217 8.88 8.21 5.69
CA ILE A 217 8.94 7.57 4.36
C ILE A 217 7.56 7.03 3.97
N HIS A 218 6.83 6.40 4.89
CA HIS A 218 5.49 5.88 4.63
C HIS A 218 4.52 7.00 4.22
N ILE A 219 4.48 8.10 4.99
CA ILE A 219 3.61 9.26 4.67
C ILE A 219 3.97 9.86 3.30
N CYS A 220 5.26 9.99 2.99
CA CYS A 220 5.72 10.46 1.69
C CYS A 220 5.23 9.54 0.55
N LEU A 221 5.43 8.22 0.69
CA LEU A 221 4.98 7.24 -0.29
C LEU A 221 3.44 7.23 -0.43
N ALA A 222 2.70 7.42 0.65
CA ALA A 222 1.25 7.53 0.62
C ALA A 222 0.80 8.76 -0.19
N CYS A 223 1.44 9.92 0.01
CA CYS A 223 1.16 11.13 -0.77
C CYS A 223 1.45 10.93 -2.26
N VAL A 224 2.58 10.31 -2.61
CA VAL A 224 2.89 9.96 -4.01
C VAL A 224 1.79 9.06 -4.59
N ASN A 225 1.37 8.03 -3.85
CA ASN A 225 0.34 7.11 -4.33
C ASN A 225 -1.04 7.78 -4.42
N LEU A 226 -1.36 8.76 -3.56
CA LEU A 226 -2.59 9.55 -3.67
C LEU A 226 -2.62 10.34 -4.97
N VAL A 227 -1.56 11.11 -5.24
CA VAL A 227 -1.42 11.89 -6.50
C VAL A 227 -1.49 10.98 -7.72
N LEU A 228 -0.88 9.80 -7.65
CA LEU A 228 -0.87 8.84 -8.75
C LEU A 228 -2.15 8.01 -8.86
N ALA A 229 -3.05 8.02 -7.89
CA ALA A 229 -4.25 7.19 -7.94
C ALA A 229 -5.36 7.81 -8.79
N LYS A 230 -5.63 9.12 -8.62
CA LYS A 230 -6.66 9.87 -9.34
C LYS A 230 -6.38 11.36 -9.22
N ASP A 231 -6.89 12.18 -10.13
CA ASP A 231 -6.69 13.64 -10.11
C ASP A 231 -7.09 14.28 -8.77
N ILE A 232 -8.22 13.85 -8.17
CA ILE A 232 -8.65 14.34 -6.83
C ILE A 232 -7.66 14.00 -5.71
N GLY A 233 -6.80 13.00 -5.94
CA GLY A 233 -5.79 12.55 -5.01
C GLY A 233 -4.76 13.62 -4.65
N ILE A 234 -4.54 14.62 -5.51
CA ILE A 234 -3.69 15.77 -5.17
C ILE A 234 -4.24 16.55 -3.97
N PHE A 235 -5.55 16.75 -3.89
CA PHE A 235 -6.17 17.46 -2.77
C PHE A 235 -6.03 16.65 -1.49
N PHE A 236 -6.26 15.33 -1.54
CA PHE A 236 -6.04 14.46 -0.39
C PHE A 236 -4.57 14.46 0.06
N ALA A 237 -3.61 14.43 -0.87
CA ALA A 237 -2.19 14.54 -0.53
C ALA A 237 -1.87 15.87 0.18
N VAL A 238 -2.42 16.99 -0.29
CA VAL A 238 -2.27 18.30 0.36
C VAL A 238 -2.84 18.27 1.79
N PHE A 239 -4.04 17.73 1.99
CA PHE A 239 -4.63 17.60 3.32
C PHE A 239 -3.81 16.69 4.25
N VAL A 240 -3.30 15.57 3.73
CA VAL A 240 -2.40 14.65 4.46
C VAL A 240 -1.12 15.36 4.88
N ILE A 241 -0.49 16.12 3.97
CA ILE A 241 0.74 16.88 4.27
C ILE A 241 0.46 17.93 5.36
N MET A 242 -0.65 18.67 5.26
CA MET A 242 -1.02 19.64 6.30
C MET A 242 -1.23 18.97 7.67
N ALA A 243 -2.00 17.88 7.71
CA ALA A 243 -2.23 17.14 8.95
C ALA A 243 -0.92 16.59 9.54
N TYR A 244 -0.04 16.05 8.69
CA TYR A 244 1.27 15.55 9.09
C TYR A 244 2.16 16.65 9.67
N VAL A 245 2.24 17.82 9.02
CA VAL A 245 3.05 18.95 9.50
C VAL A 245 2.52 19.45 10.84
N ILE A 246 1.20 19.66 10.95
CA ILE A 246 0.56 20.10 12.20
C ILE A 246 0.85 19.11 13.34
N ASN A 247 0.61 17.82 13.11
CA ASN A 247 0.82 16.78 14.11
C ASN A 247 2.31 16.65 14.52
N LYS A 248 3.24 16.79 13.56
CA LYS A 248 4.67 16.71 13.84
C LYS A 248 5.17 17.93 14.63
N VAL A 249 4.67 19.13 14.33
CA VAL A 249 4.98 20.35 15.10
C VAL A 249 4.44 20.25 16.53
N ASP A 250 3.19 19.80 16.70
CA ASP A 250 2.60 19.59 18.04
C ASP A 250 3.42 18.58 18.87
N PHE A 251 3.82 17.46 18.25
CA PHE A 251 4.69 16.47 18.89
C PHE A 251 6.06 17.05 19.31
N MET A 252 6.66 17.93 18.49
CA MET A 252 7.92 18.60 18.83
C MET A 252 7.73 19.56 20.02
N ILE A 253 6.66 20.35 20.04
CA ILE A 253 6.36 21.29 21.13
C ILE A 253 6.16 20.54 22.45
N GLN A 254 5.40 19.44 22.44
CA GLN A 254 5.17 18.62 23.64
C GLN A 254 6.46 17.99 24.17
N ASN A 255 7.34 17.51 23.29
CA ASN A 255 8.63 16.95 23.69
C ASN A 255 9.59 18.00 24.27
N ASP A 256 9.64 19.20 23.70
CA ASP A 256 10.46 20.29 24.22
C ASP A 256 9.91 20.84 25.54
N GLY A 257 8.59 20.94 25.68
CA GLY A 257 7.91 21.25 26.94
C GLY A 257 8.27 20.25 28.03
N ASN A 258 8.15 18.94 27.77
CA ASN A 258 8.51 17.88 28.71
C ASN A 258 10.00 17.90 29.10
N LYS A 259 10.90 18.21 28.16
CA LYS A 259 12.32 18.42 28.47
C LYS A 259 12.53 19.62 29.39
N GLY A 260 11.88 20.75 29.13
CA GLY A 260 11.93 21.94 29.98
C GLY A 260 11.47 21.67 31.41
N THR A 261 10.37 20.93 31.59
CA THR A 261 9.86 20.55 32.92
C THR A 261 10.80 19.59 33.65
N ASN A 262 11.42 18.64 32.94
CA ASN A 262 12.40 17.72 33.53
C ASN A 262 13.71 18.42 33.92
N VAL A 263 14.16 19.38 33.12
CA VAL A 263 15.30 20.25 33.44
C VAL A 263 15.00 21.11 34.67
N LEU A 264 13.81 21.72 34.75
CA LEU A 264 13.38 22.47 35.93
C LEU A 264 13.25 21.58 37.18
N LYS A 265 12.84 20.32 37.07
CA LYS A 265 12.87 19.35 38.19
C LYS A 265 14.29 18.91 38.57
N MET A 266 15.24 18.91 37.63
CA MET A 266 16.65 18.64 37.91
C MET A 266 17.35 19.81 38.62
N PHE A 267 16.95 21.06 38.32
CA PHE A 267 17.52 22.26 38.94
C PHE A 267 16.71 22.79 40.13
N GLY A 268 15.44 22.39 40.26
CA GLY A 268 14.58 22.62 41.41
C GLY A 268 14.70 21.47 42.40
N GLY A 269 15.79 21.48 43.17
CA GLY A 269 15.91 20.68 44.39
C GLY A 269 14.69 20.89 45.29
N GLY A 270 14.37 19.84 46.05
CA GLY A 270 13.24 19.84 46.94
C GLY A 270 13.14 21.09 47.81
N VAL A 271 11.92 21.58 47.93
CA VAL A 271 11.40 22.24 49.12
C VAL A 271 10.03 21.64 49.38
#